data_AF-A0A401GTM8-F1
#
_entry.id   AF-A0A401GTM8-F1
#
_cell.length_a   1.000
_cell.length_b   1.000
_cell.length_c   1.000
_cell.angle_alpha   90.00
_cell.angle_beta   90.00
_cell.angle_gamma   90.00
#
_symmetry.space_group_name_H-M   'P 1'
#
loop_
_entity.id
_entity.type
_entity.pdbx_description
1 polymer ?
#
loop_
_entity_poly.entity_id
_entity_poly.type
_entity_poly.pdbx_seq_one_letter_code
_entity_poly.pdbx_strand_id
1 'polypeptide(L)'
;MVLPTLLQIALVLFFAGLLELLWTLNHTVSIVAAVFVAILGLFQLVTTVLPASVPDCPYQSPQALGFIILVKLSRLAIGKICRRSWNYVMNCCGDDLPVAFHWQDRGLWTARRKFALSVRRYIHYIDNWLNMVVAEKRLYNWRERERMIVDSNGEMLDTRMLIAADLTFTDNAFLETVVRRCLTGMKVEGATQCFHRIVDHCSKHPWQVSALQHGIKVDRSGAALINIALDIIMMVEPHRLHNSTVLPLLRFLSTNMRWTSPSSSTQWQQLFDVGVSLLCNEWNEIRYLAFDITAFSFRVAPELNKVTLSSSGLQAMASYLEFSEVKGDKWRSLVATDLLLDCAASNCLSDVDLNAVQADVQKPLRDFFCLWEMVPLVDHPSYVLLGIGTSFVQFARRNTGHVEIGLIEVIVRMFSAYGTANVFSNEAERQAKEKLVNLLLDLDAILNWYMLAELPGP
;
A
#
# COMPACT_ATOMS: atom_id res chain seq x y z
N MET A 1 6.36 -37.17 23.36
CA MET A 1 6.34 -36.24 24.52
C MET A 1 6.73 -36.94 25.82
N VAL A 2 6.15 -38.11 26.14
CA VAL A 2 6.41 -38.84 27.39
C VAL A 2 7.77 -39.58 27.40
N LEU A 3 8.22 -40.12 26.27
CA LEU A 3 9.47 -40.88 26.19
C LEU A 3 10.73 -40.04 26.55
N PRO A 4 10.95 -38.83 25.98
CA PRO A 4 12.15 -38.04 26.30
C PRO A 4 12.12 -37.48 27.73
N THR A 5 10.93 -37.21 28.28
CA THR A 5 10.78 -36.70 29.65
C THR A 5 11.00 -37.80 30.69
N LEU A 6 10.53 -39.02 30.43
CA LEU A 6 10.86 -40.19 31.25
C LEU A 6 12.36 -40.47 31.27
N LEU A 7 13.04 -40.34 30.12
CA LEU A 7 14.49 -40.50 30.04
C LEU A 7 15.23 -39.44 30.87
N GLN A 8 14.78 -38.19 30.83
CA GLN A 8 15.40 -37.11 31.60
C GLN A 8 15.19 -37.28 33.11
N ILE A 9 14.01 -37.77 33.53
CA ILE A 9 13.75 -38.14 34.94
C ILE A 9 14.62 -39.32 35.36
N ALA A 10 14.72 -40.37 34.52
CA ALA A 10 15.58 -41.52 34.79
C ALA A 10 17.05 -41.12 34.91
N LEU A 11 17.52 -40.19 34.09
CA LEU A 11 18.89 -39.64 34.15
C LEU A 11 19.16 -38.91 35.48
N VAL A 12 18.21 -38.09 35.95
CA VAL A 12 18.33 -37.39 37.24
C VAL A 12 18.36 -38.39 38.40
N LEU A 13 17.48 -39.39 38.38
CA LEU A 13 17.45 -40.45 39.39
C LEU A 13 18.74 -41.29 39.38
N PHE A 14 19.26 -41.57 38.19
CA PHE A 14 20.54 -42.27 38.03
C PHE A 14 21.70 -41.47 38.64
N PHE A 15 21.81 -40.17 38.36
CA PHE A 15 22.85 -39.34 38.97
C PHE A 15 22.69 -39.20 40.48
N ALA A 16 21.45 -39.12 40.99
CA ALA A 16 21.20 -39.11 42.44
C ALA A 16 21.68 -40.42 43.10
N GLY A 17 21.33 -41.57 42.53
CA GLY A 17 21.78 -42.87 43.02
C GLY A 17 23.30 -43.05 42.90
N LEU A 18 23.91 -42.54 41.82
CA LEU A 18 25.36 -42.54 41.62
C LEU A 18 26.07 -41.70 42.69
N LEU A 19 25.56 -40.51 43.02
CA LEU A 19 26.13 -39.65 44.06
C LEU A 19 26.04 -40.29 45.45
N GLU A 20 24.91 -40.91 45.79
CA GLU A 20 24.73 -41.63 47.06
C GLU A 20 25.73 -42.79 47.18
N LEU A 21 25.89 -43.59 46.10
CA LEU A 21 26.85 -44.69 46.07
C LEU A 21 28.28 -44.18 46.26
N LEU A 22 28.67 -43.12 45.52
CA LEU A 22 30.01 -42.54 45.64
C LEU A 22 30.26 -41.93 47.02
N TRP A 23 29.23 -41.35 47.64
CA TRP A 23 29.33 -40.76 48.97
C TRP A 23 29.71 -41.80 50.02
N THR A 24 29.14 -43.01 49.93
CA THR A 24 29.49 -44.13 50.82
C THR A 24 30.87 -44.73 50.55
N LEU A 25 31.39 -44.61 49.31
CA LEU A 25 32.67 -45.19 48.91
C LEU A 25 33.86 -44.25 49.19
N ASN A 26 33.77 -43.00 48.76
CA ASN A 26 34.82 -42.00 48.92
C ASN A 26 34.29 -40.56 48.79
N HIS A 27 34.32 -39.82 49.89
CA HIS A 27 33.86 -38.42 49.93
C HIS A 27 34.54 -37.51 48.91
N THR A 28 35.86 -37.65 48.69
CA THR A 28 36.61 -36.78 47.77
C THR A 28 36.14 -36.98 46.32
N VAL A 29 35.97 -38.23 45.89
CA VAL A 29 35.48 -38.54 44.53
C VAL A 29 34.02 -38.13 44.36
N SER A 30 33.20 -38.30 45.41
CA SER A 30 31.80 -37.87 45.39
C SER A 30 31.65 -36.35 45.23
N ILE A 31 32.49 -35.55 45.90
CA ILE A 31 32.48 -34.09 45.74
C ILE A 31 32.82 -33.70 44.29
N VAL A 32 33.87 -34.29 43.71
CA VAL A 32 34.23 -34.01 42.30
C VAL A 32 33.10 -34.41 41.36
N ALA A 33 32.50 -35.58 41.55
CA ALA A 33 31.34 -36.03 40.76
C ALA A 33 30.12 -35.10 40.93
N ALA A 34 29.85 -34.63 42.15
CA ALA A 34 28.76 -33.70 42.44
C ALA A 34 28.92 -32.37 41.70
N VAL A 35 30.16 -31.85 41.58
CA VAL A 35 30.44 -30.64 40.79
C VAL A 35 30.13 -30.87 39.32
N PHE A 36 30.56 -31.99 38.73
CA PHE A 36 30.25 -32.32 37.34
C PHE A 36 28.74 -32.49 37.10
N VAL A 37 28.04 -33.21 37.98
CA VAL A 37 26.59 -33.38 37.92
C VAL A 37 25.87 -32.03 38.04
N ALA A 38 26.35 -31.13 38.90
CA ALA A 38 25.78 -29.80 39.07
C ALA A 38 25.96 -28.93 37.80
N ILE A 39 27.15 -28.96 37.18
CA ILE A 39 27.42 -28.22 35.93
C ILE A 39 26.53 -28.76 34.78
N LEU A 40 26.45 -30.08 34.63
CA LEU A 40 25.59 -30.72 33.63
C LEU A 40 24.11 -30.39 33.87
N GLY A 41 23.67 -30.42 35.13
CA GLY A 41 22.32 -30.03 35.52
C GLY A 41 22.00 -28.58 35.19
N LEU A 42 22.94 -27.66 35.46
CA LEU A 42 22.80 -26.24 35.13
C LEU A 42 22.71 -26.02 33.62
N PHE A 43 23.59 -26.66 32.84
CA PHE A 43 23.54 -26.61 31.38
C PHE A 43 22.20 -27.13 30.83
N GLN A 44 21.71 -28.24 31.38
CA GLN A 44 20.41 -28.81 31.00
C GLN A 44 19.24 -27.87 31.38
N LEU A 45 19.34 -27.16 32.50
CA LEU A 45 18.34 -26.18 32.92
C LEU A 45 18.35 -24.97 31.99
N VAL A 46 19.53 -24.42 31.69
CA VAL A 46 19.66 -23.28 30.76
C VAL A 46 19.11 -23.63 29.39
N THR A 47 19.48 -24.79 28.83
CA THR A 47 19.01 -25.22 27.50
C THR A 47 17.52 -25.56 27.44
N THR A 48 16.88 -25.86 28.59
CA THR A 48 15.42 -26.10 28.64
C THR A 48 14.61 -24.84 28.94
N VAL A 49 15.15 -23.90 29.72
CA VAL A 49 14.46 -22.66 30.12
C VAL A 49 14.65 -21.53 29.09
N LEU A 50 15.84 -21.41 28.51
CA LEU A 50 16.15 -20.35 27.53
C LEU A 50 15.19 -20.34 26.32
N PRO A 51 14.87 -21.47 25.66
CA PRO A 51 13.89 -21.48 24.58
C PRO A 51 12.44 -21.27 25.04
N ALA A 52 12.14 -21.39 26.34
CA ALA A 52 10.83 -21.08 26.89
C ALA A 52 10.65 -19.58 27.20
N SER A 53 11.75 -18.86 27.47
CA SER A 53 11.73 -17.44 27.84
C SER A 53 11.79 -16.48 26.65
N VAL A 54 12.23 -16.94 25.47
CA VAL A 54 12.35 -16.10 24.27
C VAL A 54 11.24 -16.49 23.27
N PRO A 55 10.26 -15.60 23.01
CA PRO A 55 9.13 -15.88 22.13
C PRO A 55 9.53 -16.30 20.71
N ASP A 56 10.63 -15.74 20.20
CA ASP A 56 11.08 -15.87 18.80
C ASP A 56 12.25 -16.84 18.61
N CYS A 57 12.49 -17.76 19.57
CA CYS A 57 13.56 -18.74 19.43
C CYS A 57 13.20 -19.81 18.38
N PRO A 58 14.03 -20.06 17.35
CA PRO A 58 13.78 -21.12 16.35
C PRO A 58 13.93 -22.55 16.91
N TYR A 59 14.43 -22.70 18.14
CA TYR A 59 14.65 -23.99 18.81
C TYR A 59 13.53 -24.33 19.83
N GLN A 60 12.27 -24.16 19.43
CA GLN A 60 11.12 -24.55 20.26
C GLN A 60 11.02 -26.08 20.36
N SER A 61 11.65 -26.66 21.38
CA SER A 61 11.67 -28.10 21.58
C SER A 61 10.40 -28.61 22.29
N PRO A 62 10.02 -29.89 22.07
CA PRO A 62 9.03 -30.61 22.87
C PRO A 62 9.28 -30.55 24.39
N GLN A 63 10.56 -30.47 24.79
CA GLN A 63 10.98 -30.47 26.19
C GLN A 63 10.65 -29.13 26.87
N ALA A 64 10.80 -28.01 26.15
CA ALA A 64 10.43 -26.67 26.65
C ALA A 64 8.91 -26.55 26.91
N LEU A 65 8.09 -27.13 26.02
CA LEU A 65 6.62 -27.19 26.21
C LEU A 65 6.26 -28.08 27.41
N GLY A 66 6.94 -29.22 27.56
CA GLY A 66 6.81 -30.08 28.74
C GLY A 66 7.14 -29.35 30.04
N PHE A 67 8.19 -28.52 30.05
CA PHE A 67 8.55 -27.69 31.19
C PHE A 67 7.46 -26.65 31.51
N ILE A 68 6.94 -25.94 30.50
CA ILE A 68 5.83 -24.99 30.68
C ILE A 68 4.59 -25.69 31.27
N ILE A 69 4.23 -26.88 30.77
CA ILE A 69 3.11 -27.68 31.32
C ILE A 69 3.41 -28.12 32.76
N LEU A 70 4.63 -28.58 33.05
CA LEU A 70 5.04 -29.00 34.38
C LEU A 70 4.98 -27.84 35.38
N VAL A 71 5.39 -26.64 34.98
CA VAL A 71 5.27 -25.40 35.77
C VAL A 71 3.79 -25.04 36.01
N LYS A 72 2.90 -25.23 35.02
CA LYS A 72 1.45 -25.04 35.21
C LYS A 72 0.87 -26.07 36.20
N LEU A 73 1.24 -27.34 36.07
CA LEU A 73 0.78 -28.40 36.96
C LEU A 73 1.32 -28.24 38.38
N SER A 74 2.59 -27.86 38.53
CA SER A 74 3.19 -27.59 39.83
C SER A 74 2.53 -26.38 40.50
N ARG A 75 2.15 -25.33 39.78
CA ARG A 75 1.36 -24.20 40.31
C ARG A 75 0.01 -24.66 40.88
N LEU A 76 -0.72 -25.53 40.17
CA LEU A 76 -1.99 -26.08 40.65
C LEU A 76 -1.80 -26.97 41.88
N ALA A 77 -0.73 -27.76 41.91
CA ALA A 77 -0.39 -28.62 43.05
C ALA A 77 0.04 -27.80 44.28
N ILE A 78 0.96 -26.85 44.11
CA ILE A 78 1.45 -25.94 45.16
C ILE A 78 0.30 -25.09 45.69
N GLY A 79 -0.54 -24.53 44.82
CA GLY A 79 -1.71 -23.76 45.24
C GLY A 79 -2.74 -24.58 46.02
N LYS A 80 -2.86 -25.88 45.74
CA LYS A 80 -3.70 -26.80 46.53
C LYS A 80 -3.04 -27.14 47.88
N ILE A 81 -1.75 -27.46 47.87
CA ILE A 81 -0.97 -27.77 49.07
C ILE A 81 -0.95 -26.58 50.01
N CYS A 82 -0.56 -25.38 49.55
CA CYS A 82 -0.53 -24.17 50.36
C CYS A 82 -1.92 -23.82 50.94
N ARG A 83 -3.01 -24.01 50.19
CA ARG A 83 -4.37 -23.83 50.73
C ARG A 83 -4.70 -24.85 51.81
N ARG A 84 -4.29 -26.10 51.62
CA ARG A 84 -4.46 -27.19 52.61
C ARG A 84 -3.64 -26.93 53.87
N SER A 85 -2.38 -26.54 53.72
CA SER A 85 -1.47 -26.16 54.80
C SER A 85 -1.99 -24.93 55.54
N TRP A 86 -2.50 -23.92 54.83
CA TRP A 86 -3.08 -22.71 55.42
C TRP A 86 -4.33 -23.04 56.24
N ASN A 87 -5.23 -23.87 55.70
CA ASN A 87 -6.42 -24.31 56.42
C ASN A 87 -6.04 -25.18 57.64
N TYR A 88 -5.00 -26.00 57.54
CA TYR A 88 -4.49 -26.77 58.67
C TYR A 88 -3.91 -25.87 59.76
N VAL A 89 -3.06 -24.90 59.41
CA VAL A 89 -2.48 -23.94 60.37
C VAL A 89 -3.54 -23.06 61.03
N MET A 90 -4.56 -22.63 60.27
CA MET A 90 -5.68 -21.84 60.81
C MET A 90 -6.59 -22.69 61.71
N ASN A 91 -6.86 -23.94 61.36
CA ASN A 91 -7.67 -24.85 62.18
C ASN A 91 -6.93 -25.28 63.46
N CYS A 92 -5.61 -25.44 63.43
CA CYS A 92 -4.82 -25.68 64.65
C CYS A 92 -4.71 -24.44 65.55
N CYS A 93 -5.07 -23.25 65.05
CA CYS A 93 -5.11 -22.00 65.82
C CYS A 93 -6.55 -21.58 66.21
N GLY A 94 -7.56 -22.36 65.84
CA GLY A 94 -8.97 -22.07 66.12
C GLY A 94 -9.51 -22.90 67.29
N ASP A 95 -9.87 -22.18 68.35
CA ASP A 95 -11.01 -22.42 69.24
C ASP A 95 -10.95 -23.37 70.44
N ASP A 96 -9.79 -23.79 70.96
CA ASP A 96 -9.74 -24.43 72.30
C ASP A 96 -8.50 -24.04 73.13
N LEU A 97 -8.33 -22.76 73.45
CA LEU A 97 -7.46 -22.34 74.56
C LEU A 97 -8.26 -21.50 75.56
N PRO A 98 -8.43 -21.96 76.81
CA PRO A 98 -9.18 -21.24 77.83
C PRO A 98 -8.47 -19.91 78.16
N VAL A 99 -9.30 -18.91 78.43
CA VAL A 99 -9.06 -17.44 78.45
C VAL A 99 -8.11 -16.97 79.59
N ALA A 100 -7.06 -17.72 79.92
CA ALA A 100 -6.22 -17.44 81.08
C ALA A 100 -4.72 -17.63 80.79
N PHE A 101 -4.17 -16.91 79.80
CA PHE A 101 -2.73 -16.58 79.82
C PHE A 101 -2.45 -15.32 78.97
N HIS A 102 -2.78 -14.17 79.55
CA HIS A 102 -2.58 -12.87 78.92
C HIS A 102 -1.18 -12.33 79.28
N TRP A 103 -0.38 -12.00 78.25
CA TRP A 103 0.69 -10.98 78.20
C TRP A 103 2.18 -11.33 78.02
N GLN A 104 2.66 -12.58 77.99
CA GLN A 104 4.12 -12.82 77.82
C GLN A 104 4.61 -13.08 76.37
N ASP A 105 3.73 -13.40 75.42
CA ASP A 105 4.17 -13.92 74.10
C ASP A 105 3.75 -13.09 72.87
N ARG A 106 3.67 -11.76 73.04
CA ARG A 106 3.39 -10.83 71.90
C ARG A 106 4.47 -10.89 70.81
N GLY A 107 5.69 -11.32 71.13
CA GLY A 107 6.79 -11.46 70.18
C GLY A 107 6.56 -12.56 69.14
N LEU A 108 6.15 -13.76 69.59
CA LEU A 108 5.92 -14.90 68.68
C LEU A 108 4.71 -14.72 67.77
N TRP A 109 3.61 -14.12 68.26
CA TRP A 109 2.42 -13.88 67.45
C TRP A 109 2.66 -12.82 66.36
N THR A 110 3.35 -11.73 66.71
CA THR A 110 3.72 -10.69 65.73
C THR A 110 4.78 -11.18 64.74
N ALA A 111 5.74 -12.01 65.17
CA ALA A 111 6.72 -12.65 64.29
C ALA A 111 6.06 -13.65 63.31
N ARG A 112 5.11 -14.48 63.78
CA ARG A 112 4.34 -15.41 62.93
C ARG A 112 3.47 -14.67 61.92
N ARG A 113 2.79 -13.59 62.31
CA ARG A 113 1.99 -12.76 61.40
C ARG A 113 2.86 -12.04 60.37
N LYS A 114 4.03 -11.53 60.77
CA LYS A 114 5.01 -10.92 59.86
C LYS A 114 5.58 -11.95 58.87
N PHE A 115 5.91 -13.15 59.34
CA PHE A 115 6.36 -14.25 58.48
C PHE A 115 5.28 -14.66 57.46
N ALA A 116 4.02 -14.81 57.90
CA ALA A 116 2.90 -15.12 57.00
C ALA A 116 2.68 -14.04 55.93
N LEU A 117 2.82 -12.76 56.28
CA LEU A 117 2.71 -11.65 55.34
C LEU A 117 3.91 -11.56 54.36
N SER A 118 5.12 -11.93 54.80
CA SER A 118 6.29 -12.02 53.94
C SER A 118 6.19 -13.20 52.96
N VAL A 119 5.74 -14.36 53.42
CA VAL A 119 5.47 -15.53 52.57
C VAL A 119 4.38 -15.19 51.54
N ARG A 120 3.31 -14.48 51.94
CA ARG A 120 2.27 -14.02 51.00
C ARG A 120 2.81 -13.06 49.94
N ARG A 121 3.71 -12.14 50.29
CA ARG A 121 4.37 -11.24 49.33
C ARG A 121 5.26 -11.99 48.35
N TYR A 122 6.03 -12.96 48.84
CA TYR A 122 6.87 -13.81 48.00
C TYR A 122 6.06 -14.68 47.04
N ILE A 123 4.97 -15.29 47.52
CA ILE A 123 4.02 -16.06 46.69
C ILE A 123 3.39 -15.15 45.62
N HIS A 124 3.00 -13.92 45.98
CA HIS A 124 2.43 -12.98 45.02
C HIS A 124 3.45 -12.54 43.96
N TYR A 125 4.71 -12.32 44.33
CA TYR A 125 5.77 -11.97 43.38
C TYR A 125 6.02 -13.10 42.38
N ILE A 126 6.11 -14.34 42.86
CA ILE A 126 6.24 -15.53 42.02
C ILE A 126 5.01 -15.72 41.13
N ASP A 127 3.80 -15.57 41.67
CA ASP A 127 2.57 -15.73 40.88
C ASP A 127 2.46 -14.68 39.77
N ASN A 128 2.90 -13.44 40.02
CA ASN A 128 2.90 -12.37 39.03
C ASN A 128 3.94 -12.59 37.92
N TRP A 129 5.15 -13.01 38.29
CA TRP A 129 6.19 -13.40 37.32
C TRP A 129 5.75 -14.60 36.47
N LEU A 130 5.14 -15.63 37.10
CA LEU A 130 4.60 -16.78 36.39
C LEU A 130 3.39 -16.43 35.51
N ASN A 131 2.54 -15.49 35.92
CA ASN A 131 1.46 -14.99 35.08
C ASN A 131 2.00 -14.32 33.82
N MET A 132 3.12 -13.59 33.90
CA MET A 132 3.76 -13.00 32.72
C MET A 132 4.26 -14.07 31.72
N VAL A 133 4.76 -15.20 32.20
CA VAL A 133 5.25 -16.32 31.37
C VAL A 133 4.11 -17.22 30.83
N VAL A 134 2.98 -17.29 31.53
CA VAL A 134 1.87 -18.24 31.27
C VAL A 134 0.58 -17.57 30.76
N ALA A 135 0.53 -16.23 30.66
CA ALA A 135 -0.67 -15.47 30.30
C ALA A 135 -1.25 -15.78 28.90
N GLU A 136 -0.54 -16.51 28.04
CA GLU A 136 -1.08 -17.01 26.78
C GLU A 136 -2.11 -18.13 27.03
N LYS A 137 -3.36 -17.69 27.21
CA LYS A 137 -4.51 -18.52 27.53
C LYS A 137 -4.77 -19.51 26.38
N ARG A 138 -4.60 -20.81 26.69
CA ARG A 138 -5.09 -22.00 25.94
C ARG A 138 -4.28 -22.46 24.72
N LEU A 139 -3.02 -22.84 24.89
CA LEU A 139 -2.30 -23.53 23.81
C LEU A 139 -1.56 -24.74 24.34
N TYR A 140 -1.95 -25.92 23.87
CA TYR A 140 -1.37 -27.20 24.24
C TYR A 140 -0.30 -27.67 23.25
N ASN A 141 -0.16 -26.98 22.11
CA ASN A 141 0.77 -27.32 21.04
C ASN A 141 1.44 -26.06 20.48
N TRP A 142 2.76 -26.11 20.23
CA TRP A 142 3.50 -25.05 19.54
C TRP A 142 2.85 -24.69 18.20
N ARG A 143 2.33 -25.68 17.48
CA ARG A 143 1.63 -25.48 16.20
C ARG A 143 0.39 -24.58 16.32
N GLU A 144 -0.35 -24.68 17.42
CA GLU A 144 -1.54 -23.83 17.63
C GLU A 144 -1.13 -22.40 17.97
N ARG A 145 -0.04 -22.25 18.74
CA ARG A 145 0.53 -20.93 19.05
C ARG A 145 1.04 -20.22 17.81
N GLU A 146 1.86 -20.91 17.02
CA GLU A 146 2.35 -20.38 15.75
C GLU A 146 1.20 -20.04 14.82
N ARG A 147 0.19 -20.91 14.69
CA ARG A 147 -1.01 -20.60 13.89
C ARG A 147 -1.71 -19.34 14.36
N MET A 148 -1.93 -19.15 15.66
CA MET A 148 -2.58 -17.92 16.13
C MET A 148 -1.73 -16.67 15.89
N ILE A 149 -0.40 -16.75 16.02
CA ILE A 149 0.50 -15.63 15.73
C ILE A 149 0.48 -15.32 14.22
N VAL A 150 0.49 -16.34 13.39
CA VAL A 150 0.38 -16.21 11.92
C VAL A 150 -0.99 -15.69 11.54
N ASP A 151 -2.07 -16.17 12.14
CA ASP A 151 -3.43 -15.71 11.87
C ASP A 151 -3.63 -14.26 12.34
N SER A 152 -3.03 -13.86 13.48
CA SER A 152 -3.14 -12.50 14.00
C SER A 152 -2.28 -11.49 13.24
N ASN A 153 -1.15 -11.92 12.67
CA ASN A 153 -0.17 -11.05 12.00
C ASN A 153 -0.03 -11.33 10.50
N GLY A 154 -0.90 -12.17 9.91
CA GLY A 154 -0.72 -12.74 8.57
C GLY A 154 -0.46 -11.69 7.50
N GLU A 155 -1.24 -10.61 7.51
CA GLU A 155 -1.10 -9.51 6.53
C GLU A 155 0.26 -8.79 6.62
N MET A 156 0.75 -8.55 7.84
CA MET A 156 2.07 -7.96 8.05
C MET A 156 3.18 -8.95 7.66
N LEU A 157 2.97 -10.24 7.93
CA LEU A 157 3.92 -11.29 7.59
C LEU A 157 4.06 -11.44 6.07
N ASP A 158 2.94 -11.50 5.34
CA ASP A 158 2.90 -11.58 3.88
C ASP A 158 3.62 -10.39 3.25
N THR A 159 3.36 -9.19 3.76
CA THR A 159 4.06 -7.96 3.34
C THR A 159 5.57 -8.07 3.55
N ARG A 160 6.01 -8.49 4.74
CA ARG A 160 7.45 -8.63 5.05
C ARG A 160 8.12 -9.73 4.23
N MET A 161 7.43 -10.85 4.01
CA MET A 161 7.93 -11.97 3.23
C MET A 161 8.13 -11.57 1.76
N LEU A 162 7.18 -10.84 1.17
CA LEU A 162 7.30 -10.35 -0.21
C LEU A 162 8.43 -9.34 -0.37
N ILE A 163 8.57 -8.40 0.57
CA ILE A 163 9.67 -7.42 0.55
C ILE A 163 11.03 -8.14 0.67
N ALA A 164 11.14 -9.11 1.59
CA ALA A 164 12.37 -9.89 1.76
C ALA A 164 12.68 -10.76 0.53
N ALA A 165 11.66 -11.32 -0.12
CA ALA A 165 11.84 -12.10 -1.33
C ALA A 165 12.31 -11.24 -2.50
N ASP A 166 11.71 -10.05 -2.74
CA ASP A 166 12.19 -9.13 -3.78
C ASP A 166 13.64 -8.68 -3.52
N LEU A 167 13.99 -8.38 -2.27
CA LEU A 167 15.37 -8.07 -1.86
C LEU A 167 16.35 -9.21 -2.15
N THR A 168 15.89 -10.46 -2.10
CA THR A 168 16.74 -11.63 -2.32
C THR A 168 16.92 -11.92 -3.80
N PHE A 169 15.83 -11.93 -4.58
CA PHE A 169 15.87 -12.33 -5.98
C PHE A 169 16.31 -11.19 -6.90
N THR A 170 15.94 -9.95 -6.58
CA THR A 170 16.24 -8.73 -7.36
C THR A 170 16.05 -8.86 -8.88
N ASP A 171 15.15 -9.75 -9.32
CA ASP A 171 14.82 -9.98 -10.74
C ASP A 171 13.47 -9.34 -11.13
N ASN A 172 13.37 -8.92 -12.39
CA ASN A 172 12.20 -8.33 -13.00
C ASN A 172 11.11 -9.38 -13.29
N ALA A 173 11.53 -10.59 -13.69
CA ALA A 173 10.59 -11.68 -13.89
C ALA A 173 9.90 -12.04 -12.56
N PHE A 174 10.62 -11.95 -11.43
CA PHE A 174 10.06 -12.15 -10.10
C PHE A 174 9.00 -11.09 -9.75
N LEU A 175 9.26 -9.80 -10.05
CA LEU A 175 8.30 -8.71 -9.82
C LEU A 175 6.98 -8.94 -10.57
N GLU A 176 7.05 -9.28 -11.86
CA GLU A 176 5.85 -9.48 -12.69
C GLU A 176 5.10 -10.79 -12.39
N THR A 177 5.82 -11.88 -12.14
CA THR A 177 5.18 -13.20 -12.04
C THR A 177 4.74 -13.56 -10.63
N VAL A 178 5.49 -13.14 -9.61
CA VAL A 178 5.23 -13.49 -8.21
C VAL A 178 4.68 -12.30 -7.46
N VAL A 179 5.44 -11.21 -7.37
CA VAL A 179 5.07 -10.06 -6.53
C VAL A 179 3.74 -9.46 -6.97
N ARG A 180 3.57 -9.19 -8.26
CA ARG A 180 2.32 -8.67 -8.81
C ARG A 180 1.10 -9.55 -8.47
N ARG A 181 1.21 -10.87 -8.64
CA ARG A 181 0.14 -11.82 -8.31
C ARG A 181 -0.16 -11.91 -6.83
N CYS A 182 0.84 -11.78 -5.98
CA CYS A 182 0.63 -11.78 -4.53
C CYS A 182 -0.04 -10.48 -4.08
N LEU A 183 0.38 -9.33 -4.61
CA LEU A 183 -0.20 -8.03 -4.27
C LEU A 183 -1.68 -7.92 -4.65
N THR A 184 -2.10 -8.51 -5.78
CA THR A 184 -3.52 -8.53 -6.17
C THR A 184 -4.40 -9.38 -5.26
N GLY A 185 -3.82 -10.33 -4.52
CA GLY A 185 -4.52 -11.13 -3.51
C GLY A 185 -4.55 -10.49 -2.11
N MET A 186 -3.82 -9.40 -1.90
CA MET A 186 -3.72 -8.73 -0.60
C MET A 186 -4.79 -7.64 -0.44
N LYS A 187 -5.01 -7.18 0.80
CA LYS A 187 -5.77 -5.94 1.05
C LYS A 187 -5.01 -4.74 0.49
N VAL A 188 -5.74 -3.73 0.04
CA VAL A 188 -5.20 -2.52 -0.60
C VAL A 188 -4.14 -1.83 0.28
N GLU A 189 -4.37 -1.73 1.60
CA GLU A 189 -3.43 -1.09 2.51
C GLU A 189 -2.10 -1.85 2.60
N GLY A 190 -2.16 -3.18 2.70
CA GLY A 190 -0.97 -4.04 2.73
C GLY A 190 -0.24 -4.01 1.39
N ALA A 191 -0.98 -4.08 0.27
CA ALA A 191 -0.41 -4.03 -1.07
C ALA A 191 0.30 -2.70 -1.34
N THR A 192 -0.29 -1.57 -0.92
CA THR A 192 0.30 -0.23 -1.09
C THR A 192 1.56 -0.06 -0.24
N GLN A 193 1.54 -0.54 1.01
CA GLN A 193 2.72 -0.51 1.87
C GLN A 193 3.85 -1.38 1.33
N CYS A 194 3.52 -2.58 0.83
CA CYS A 194 4.48 -3.47 0.20
C CYS A 194 5.09 -2.81 -1.05
N PHE A 195 4.25 -2.26 -1.92
CA PHE A 195 4.67 -1.57 -3.13
C PHE A 195 5.58 -0.37 -2.83
N HIS A 196 5.21 0.47 -1.85
CA HIS A 196 6.02 1.60 -1.43
C HIS A 196 7.44 1.17 -1.04
N ARG A 197 7.56 0.09 -0.25
CA ARG A 197 8.86 -0.44 0.19
C ARG A 197 9.69 -1.01 -0.96
N ILE A 198 9.04 -1.71 -1.89
CA ILE A 198 9.70 -2.25 -3.09
C ILE A 198 10.21 -1.11 -3.99
N VAL A 199 9.40 -0.08 -4.21
CA VAL A 199 9.78 1.09 -5.02
C VAL A 199 10.94 1.85 -4.38
N ASP A 200 10.92 2.06 -3.06
CA ASP A 200 12.02 2.71 -2.35
C ASP A 200 13.34 1.93 -2.52
N HIS A 201 13.30 0.60 -2.43
CA HIS A 201 14.49 -0.24 -2.66
C HIS A 201 14.96 -0.21 -4.12
N CYS A 202 14.05 -0.07 -5.08
CA CYS A 202 14.41 0.03 -6.51
C CYS A 202 14.96 1.41 -6.90
N SER A 203 14.82 2.42 -6.03
CA SER A 203 15.34 3.77 -6.27
C SER A 203 16.81 3.90 -5.88
N LYS A 204 17.58 4.77 -6.57
CA LYS A 204 19.01 5.02 -6.28
C LYS A 204 19.28 5.62 -4.89
N HIS A 205 18.25 6.13 -4.20
CA HIS A 205 18.37 6.80 -2.89
C HIS A 205 17.46 6.18 -1.82
N PRO A 206 17.70 4.92 -1.43
CA PRO A 206 16.79 4.15 -0.57
C PRO A 206 16.53 4.71 0.85
N TRP A 207 17.28 5.75 1.28
CA TRP A 207 17.26 6.23 2.67
C TRP A 207 17.02 7.73 2.83
N GLN A 208 16.92 8.51 1.74
CA GLN A 208 16.83 9.97 1.84
C GLN A 208 15.44 10.53 1.55
N VAL A 209 14.66 9.89 0.67
CA VAL A 209 13.34 10.39 0.25
C VAL A 209 12.50 9.21 -0.28
N SER A 210 11.23 9.09 0.12
CA SER A 210 10.32 8.09 -0.49
C SER A 210 10.18 8.39 -1.99
N ALA A 211 10.63 7.43 -2.81
CA ALA A 211 10.62 7.56 -4.26
C ALA A 211 9.19 7.66 -4.81
N LEU A 212 8.24 7.06 -4.10
CA LEU A 212 6.81 7.11 -4.38
C LEU A 212 6.23 8.51 -4.14
N GLN A 213 6.64 9.20 -3.06
CA GLN A 213 6.11 10.51 -2.70
C GLN A 213 6.59 11.64 -3.61
N HIS A 214 7.81 11.51 -4.14
CA HIS A 214 8.49 12.56 -4.91
C HIS A 214 8.61 12.22 -6.40
N GLY A 215 8.06 11.08 -6.84
CA GLY A 215 8.13 10.65 -8.23
C GLY A 215 9.58 10.50 -8.70
N ILE A 216 10.43 9.79 -7.95
CA ILE A 216 11.82 9.60 -8.36
C ILE A 216 11.86 8.54 -9.46
N LYS A 217 12.70 8.77 -10.48
CA LYS A 217 12.95 7.81 -11.56
C LYS A 217 13.51 6.51 -10.98
N VAL A 218 12.90 5.38 -11.33
CA VAL A 218 13.37 4.06 -10.93
C VAL A 218 14.29 3.46 -12.01
N ASP A 219 15.42 2.90 -11.60
CA ASP A 219 16.41 2.30 -12.53
C ASP A 219 16.03 0.87 -12.94
N ARG A 220 15.30 0.14 -12.09
CA ARG A 220 14.91 -1.26 -12.28
C ARG A 220 13.44 -1.36 -12.72
N SER A 221 13.21 -1.93 -13.90
CA SER A 221 11.91 -2.31 -14.48
C SER A 221 10.72 -1.40 -14.15
N GLY A 222 10.80 -0.15 -14.60
CA GLY A 222 9.68 0.79 -14.48
C GLY A 222 8.38 0.25 -15.10
N ALA A 223 8.44 -0.55 -16.17
CA ALA A 223 7.24 -1.18 -16.75
C ALA A 223 6.53 -2.12 -15.76
N ALA A 224 7.27 -2.95 -15.02
CA ALA A 224 6.69 -3.87 -14.05
C ALA A 224 6.08 -3.15 -12.85
N LEU A 225 6.76 -2.11 -12.38
CA LEU A 225 6.27 -1.30 -11.27
C LEU A 225 5.07 -0.44 -11.68
N ILE A 226 5.02 0.05 -12.93
CA ILE A 226 3.85 0.73 -13.50
C ILE A 226 2.65 -0.23 -13.50
N ASN A 227 2.85 -1.47 -13.96
CA ASN A 227 1.80 -2.48 -14.00
C ASN A 227 1.28 -2.83 -12.60
N ILE A 228 2.17 -2.97 -11.61
CA ILE A 228 1.78 -3.22 -10.22
C ILE A 228 1.02 -2.02 -9.64
N ALA A 229 1.51 -0.79 -9.88
CA ALA A 229 0.82 0.42 -9.42
C ALA A 229 -0.60 0.53 -10.00
N LEU A 230 -0.76 0.20 -11.28
CA LEU A 230 -2.05 0.15 -11.95
C LEU A 230 -2.99 -0.87 -11.33
N ASP A 231 -2.52 -2.10 -11.13
CA ASP A 231 -3.33 -3.14 -10.50
C ASP A 231 -3.79 -2.71 -9.11
N ILE A 232 -2.91 -2.09 -8.31
CA ILE A 232 -3.28 -1.59 -6.97
C ILE A 232 -4.33 -0.48 -7.06
N ILE A 233 -4.21 0.46 -8.01
CA ILE A 233 -5.23 1.51 -8.20
C ILE A 233 -6.57 0.90 -8.62
N MET A 234 -6.54 -0.08 -9.52
CA MET A 234 -7.76 -0.78 -9.98
C MET A 234 -8.43 -1.62 -8.89
N MET A 235 -7.70 -2.04 -7.85
CA MET A 235 -8.28 -2.67 -6.67
C MET A 235 -9.06 -1.70 -5.78
N VAL A 236 -8.85 -0.39 -5.92
CA VAL A 236 -9.54 0.64 -5.13
C VAL A 236 -10.82 1.05 -5.82
N GLU A 237 -11.97 0.86 -5.14
CA GLU A 237 -13.24 1.41 -5.64
C GLU A 237 -13.15 2.93 -5.79
N PRO A 238 -13.62 3.53 -6.91
CA PRO A 238 -13.56 4.97 -7.19
C PRO A 238 -14.04 5.89 -6.05
N HIS A 239 -14.98 5.41 -5.24
CA HIS A 239 -15.59 6.17 -4.14
C HIS A 239 -14.92 5.96 -2.77
N ARG A 240 -13.97 5.01 -2.66
CA ARG A 240 -13.22 4.73 -1.42
C ARG A 240 -11.76 5.17 -1.47
N LEU A 241 -11.38 5.89 -2.53
CA LEU A 241 -10.03 6.43 -2.70
C LEU A 241 -9.64 7.33 -1.51
N HIS A 242 -8.89 6.78 -0.56
CA HIS A 242 -8.19 7.60 0.41
C HIS A 242 -7.00 8.27 -0.28
N ASN A 243 -6.92 9.59 -0.15
CA ASN A 243 -5.85 10.42 -0.71
C ASN A 243 -4.45 9.88 -0.36
N SER A 244 -4.27 9.40 0.88
CA SER A 244 -3.00 8.83 1.36
C SER A 244 -2.48 7.64 0.55
N THR A 245 -3.37 6.90 -0.13
CA THR A 245 -3.04 5.66 -0.84
C THR A 245 -2.81 5.93 -2.32
N VAL A 246 -3.70 6.71 -2.96
CA VAL A 246 -3.67 6.88 -4.41
C VAL A 246 -2.76 8.00 -4.87
N LEU A 247 -2.65 9.10 -4.11
CA LEU A 247 -1.79 10.21 -4.52
C LEU A 247 -0.33 9.79 -4.74
N PRO A 248 0.31 8.99 -3.86
CA PRO A 248 1.67 8.50 -4.12
C PRO A 248 1.77 7.61 -5.37
N LEU A 249 0.76 6.76 -5.61
CA LEU A 249 0.74 5.88 -6.79
C LEU A 249 0.61 6.69 -8.08
N LEU A 250 -0.25 7.71 -8.11
CA LEU A 250 -0.40 8.59 -9.28
C LEU A 250 0.85 9.43 -9.53
N ARG A 251 1.50 9.95 -8.48
CA ARG A 251 2.79 10.65 -8.61
C ARG A 251 3.87 9.74 -9.17
N PHE A 252 3.90 8.48 -8.72
CA PHE A 252 4.81 7.48 -9.25
C PHE A 252 4.57 7.23 -10.75
N LEU A 253 3.30 7.02 -11.14
CA LEU A 253 2.92 6.80 -12.54
C LEU A 253 3.25 8.01 -13.42
N SER A 254 2.83 9.21 -13.04
CA SER A 254 3.03 10.43 -13.85
C SER A 254 4.50 10.73 -14.10
N THR A 255 5.39 10.44 -13.15
CA THR A 255 6.83 10.62 -13.37
C THR A 255 7.46 9.48 -14.16
N ASN A 256 7.15 8.22 -13.83
CA ASN A 256 7.86 7.07 -14.44
C ASN A 256 7.39 6.76 -15.86
N MET A 257 6.13 7.03 -16.21
CA MET A 257 5.64 6.83 -17.57
C MET A 257 6.40 7.63 -18.63
N ARG A 258 6.94 8.81 -18.27
CA ARG A 258 7.78 9.62 -19.18
C ARG A 258 9.05 8.91 -19.63
N TRP A 259 9.50 7.92 -18.87
CA TRP A 259 10.77 7.23 -19.09
C TRP A 259 10.61 5.76 -19.46
N THR A 260 9.48 5.15 -19.10
CA THR A 260 9.21 3.73 -19.32
C THR A 260 7.79 3.52 -19.82
N SER A 261 7.69 2.84 -20.95
CA SER A 261 6.40 2.52 -21.57
C SER A 261 5.82 1.21 -21.00
N PRO A 262 4.49 1.14 -20.82
CA PRO A 262 3.76 -0.11 -20.63
C PRO A 262 4.10 -1.15 -21.69
N SER A 263 4.02 -2.43 -21.31
CA SER A 263 4.46 -3.55 -22.14
C SER A 263 3.40 -4.02 -23.15
N SER A 264 2.13 -3.61 -22.99
CA SER A 264 1.02 -4.09 -23.82
C SER A 264 -0.03 -3.00 -24.09
N SER A 265 -0.78 -3.15 -25.18
CA SER A 265 -1.88 -2.24 -25.55
C SER A 265 -3.01 -2.23 -24.52
N THR A 266 -3.29 -3.36 -23.87
CA THR A 266 -4.28 -3.46 -22.79
C THR A 266 -3.89 -2.63 -21.57
N GLN A 267 -2.61 -2.57 -21.23
CA GLN A 267 -2.12 -1.74 -20.13
C GLN A 267 -2.19 -0.24 -20.45
N TRP A 268 -1.98 0.14 -21.71
CA TRP A 268 -2.21 1.51 -22.16
C TRP A 268 -3.69 1.91 -22.03
N GLN A 269 -4.61 1.02 -22.41
CA GLN A 269 -6.04 1.24 -22.21
C GLN A 269 -6.38 1.38 -20.71
N GLN A 270 -5.88 0.48 -19.87
CA GLN A 270 -6.11 0.54 -18.42
C GLN A 270 -5.58 1.84 -17.80
N LEU A 271 -4.41 2.31 -18.22
CA LEU A 271 -3.85 3.59 -17.79
C LEU A 271 -4.75 4.76 -18.17
N PHE A 272 -5.22 4.75 -19.41
CA PHE A 272 -6.10 5.77 -19.94
C PHE A 272 -7.43 5.77 -19.17
N ASP A 273 -8.05 4.61 -18.97
CA ASP A 273 -9.31 4.47 -18.22
C ASP A 273 -9.17 4.93 -16.76
N VAL A 274 -8.08 4.56 -16.10
CA VAL A 274 -7.78 5.02 -14.73
C VAL A 274 -7.62 6.54 -14.69
N GLY A 275 -6.86 7.12 -15.63
CA GLY A 275 -6.69 8.56 -15.74
C GLY A 275 -8.03 9.28 -15.93
N VAL A 276 -8.83 8.84 -16.90
CA VAL A 276 -10.16 9.41 -17.19
C VAL A 276 -11.10 9.31 -16.00
N SER A 277 -11.13 8.16 -15.31
CA SER A 277 -12.01 7.97 -14.14
C SER A 277 -11.71 8.92 -12.97
N LEU A 278 -10.48 9.44 -12.90
CA LEU A 278 -10.00 10.31 -11.83
C LEU A 278 -10.02 11.81 -12.19
N LEU A 279 -10.41 12.18 -13.42
CA LEU A 279 -10.51 13.58 -13.85
C LEU A 279 -11.56 14.38 -13.06
N CYS A 280 -12.63 13.71 -12.61
CA CYS A 280 -13.71 14.32 -11.83
C CYS A 280 -13.53 14.21 -10.30
N ASN A 281 -12.36 13.79 -9.82
CA ASN A 281 -12.12 13.55 -8.39
C ASN A 281 -12.28 14.82 -7.53
N GLU A 282 -12.61 14.73 -6.23
CA GLU A 282 -12.76 15.92 -5.38
C GLU A 282 -11.44 16.69 -5.16
N TRP A 283 -10.30 16.02 -5.29
CA TRP A 283 -8.99 16.60 -4.98
C TRP A 283 -8.28 17.13 -6.23
N ASN A 284 -7.96 18.42 -6.23
CA ASN A 284 -7.31 19.10 -7.37
C ASN A 284 -5.98 18.43 -7.79
N GLU A 285 -5.13 18.03 -6.83
CA GLU A 285 -3.86 17.36 -7.17
C GLU A 285 -4.08 16.03 -7.91
N ILE A 286 -5.11 15.26 -7.50
CA ILE A 286 -5.45 14.00 -8.16
C ILE A 286 -5.91 14.29 -9.59
N ARG A 287 -6.76 15.32 -9.80
CA ARG A 287 -7.20 15.72 -11.16
C ARG A 287 -6.02 16.07 -12.05
N TYR A 288 -5.07 16.87 -11.56
CA TYR A 288 -3.90 17.27 -12.34
C TYR A 288 -3.02 16.08 -12.72
N LEU A 289 -2.75 15.18 -11.78
CA LEU A 289 -1.96 13.97 -12.05
C LEU A 289 -2.70 13.02 -12.98
N ALA A 290 -4.00 12.85 -12.79
CA ALA A 290 -4.86 12.03 -13.65
C ALA A 290 -4.89 12.57 -15.08
N PHE A 291 -4.96 13.90 -15.24
CA PHE A 291 -4.86 14.54 -16.54
C PHE A 291 -3.50 14.34 -17.20
N ASP A 292 -2.40 14.53 -16.46
CA ASP A 292 -1.05 14.30 -16.97
C ASP A 292 -0.88 12.84 -17.44
N ILE A 293 -1.43 11.88 -16.68
CA ILE A 293 -1.48 10.45 -17.06
C ILE A 293 -2.29 10.25 -18.34
N THR A 294 -3.52 10.78 -18.39
CA THR A 294 -4.43 10.62 -19.53
C THR A 294 -3.84 11.21 -20.82
N ALA A 295 -3.34 12.44 -20.75
CA ALA A 295 -2.74 13.14 -21.87
C ALA A 295 -1.48 12.43 -22.38
N PHE A 296 -0.65 11.91 -21.46
CA PHE A 296 0.52 11.15 -21.83
C PHE A 296 0.15 9.82 -22.49
N SER A 297 -0.77 9.06 -21.90
CA SER A 297 -1.24 7.78 -22.42
C SER A 297 -1.83 7.88 -23.81
N PHE A 298 -2.60 8.94 -24.08
CA PHE A 298 -3.19 9.16 -25.38
C PHE A 298 -2.14 9.54 -26.45
N ARG A 299 -1.22 10.47 -26.14
CA ARG A 299 -0.23 10.97 -27.11
C ARG A 299 0.89 9.98 -27.43
N VAL A 300 1.30 9.18 -26.44
CA VAL A 300 2.48 8.31 -26.57
C VAL A 300 2.13 6.89 -27.01
N ALA A 301 0.88 6.45 -26.84
CA ALA A 301 0.46 5.11 -27.26
C ALA A 301 0.76 4.89 -28.76
N PRO A 302 1.73 4.02 -29.10
CA PRO A 302 2.26 3.89 -30.47
C PRO A 302 1.28 3.24 -31.46
N GLU A 303 0.09 2.82 -31.01
CA GLU A 303 -0.96 2.20 -31.83
C GLU A 303 -2.32 2.93 -31.68
N LEU A 304 -2.31 4.23 -31.94
CA LEU A 304 -3.38 5.25 -31.81
C LEU A 304 -4.72 5.00 -32.55
N ASN A 305 -5.08 3.75 -32.86
CA ASN A 305 -6.42 3.36 -33.33
C ASN A 305 -7.15 2.39 -32.40
N LYS A 306 -6.67 2.17 -31.16
CA LYS A 306 -7.24 1.16 -30.24
C LYS A 306 -7.68 1.66 -28.88
N VAL A 307 -7.40 2.92 -28.51
CA VAL A 307 -7.92 3.42 -27.23
C VAL A 307 -9.42 3.63 -27.36
N THR A 308 -10.21 2.85 -26.64
CA THR A 308 -11.66 3.00 -26.62
C THR A 308 -12.03 4.00 -25.55
N LEU A 309 -12.83 5.01 -25.90
CA LEU A 309 -13.34 6.00 -24.97
C LEU A 309 -14.84 5.79 -24.78
N SER A 310 -15.33 5.92 -23.55
CA SER A 310 -16.77 5.93 -23.28
C SER A 310 -17.33 7.35 -23.34
N SER A 311 -18.64 7.49 -23.57
CA SER A 311 -19.35 8.77 -23.47
C SER A 311 -19.10 9.49 -22.13
N SER A 312 -19.14 8.74 -21.03
CA SER A 312 -18.82 9.26 -19.69
C SER A 312 -17.37 9.75 -19.54
N GLY A 313 -16.44 9.12 -20.27
CA GLY A 313 -15.04 9.53 -20.27
C GLY A 313 -14.84 10.86 -20.99
N LEU A 314 -15.50 11.05 -22.13
CA LEU A 314 -15.46 12.31 -22.87
C LEU A 314 -16.09 13.45 -22.06
N GLN A 315 -17.20 13.18 -21.35
CA GLN A 315 -17.80 14.13 -20.40
C GLN A 315 -16.85 14.48 -19.24
N ALA A 316 -16.11 13.51 -18.70
CA ALA A 316 -15.13 13.75 -17.64
C ALA A 316 -13.98 14.66 -18.11
N MET A 317 -13.55 14.52 -19.38
CA MET A 317 -12.54 15.38 -20.00
C MET A 317 -13.08 16.80 -20.22
N ALA A 318 -14.33 16.93 -20.68
CA ALA A 318 -15.01 18.22 -20.83
C ALA A 318 -15.16 18.95 -19.48
N SER A 319 -15.54 18.22 -18.41
CA SER A 319 -15.61 18.77 -17.05
C SER A 319 -14.24 19.19 -16.51
N TYR A 320 -13.18 18.46 -16.87
CA TYR A 320 -11.82 18.84 -16.50
C TYR A 320 -11.36 20.13 -17.22
N LEU A 321 -11.74 20.33 -18.48
CA LEU A 321 -11.47 21.58 -19.21
C LEU A 321 -12.09 22.78 -18.47
N GLU A 322 -13.38 22.73 -18.16
CA GLU A 322 -14.07 23.78 -17.38
C GLU A 322 -13.35 24.03 -16.03
N PHE A 323 -12.95 22.97 -15.34
CA PHE A 323 -12.19 23.09 -14.09
C PHE A 323 -10.84 23.79 -14.28
N SER A 324 -10.09 23.44 -15.32
CA SER A 324 -8.77 24.01 -15.60
C SER A 324 -8.84 25.50 -15.96
N GLU A 325 -9.91 25.92 -16.64
CA GLU A 325 -10.20 27.32 -16.95
C GLU A 325 -10.53 28.12 -15.70
N VAL A 326 -11.41 27.61 -14.83
CA VAL A 326 -11.77 28.26 -13.56
C VAL A 326 -10.54 28.44 -12.66
N LYS A 327 -9.56 27.53 -12.74
CA LYS A 327 -8.29 27.64 -12.02
C LYS A 327 -7.27 28.57 -12.67
N GLY A 328 -7.48 29.00 -13.91
CA GLY A 328 -6.58 29.88 -14.64
C GLY A 328 -5.29 29.21 -15.13
N ASP A 329 -5.26 27.86 -15.20
CA ASP A 329 -4.10 27.13 -15.73
C ASP A 329 -4.17 27.09 -17.26
N LYS A 330 -3.70 28.16 -17.91
CA LYS A 330 -3.80 28.34 -19.37
C LYS A 330 -3.17 27.19 -20.15
N TRP A 331 -2.03 26.66 -19.69
CA TRP A 331 -1.34 25.56 -20.38
C TRP A 331 -2.15 24.26 -20.30
N ARG A 332 -2.63 23.88 -19.11
CA ARG A 332 -3.44 22.67 -19.00
C ARG A 332 -4.78 22.78 -19.70
N SER A 333 -5.38 23.97 -19.69
CA SER A 333 -6.62 24.23 -20.46
C SER A 333 -6.38 24.03 -21.95
N LEU A 334 -5.29 24.57 -22.50
CA LEU A 334 -4.90 24.37 -23.90
C LEU A 334 -4.68 22.88 -24.24
N VAL A 335 -3.91 22.17 -23.42
CA VAL A 335 -3.64 20.72 -23.61
C VAL A 335 -4.94 19.91 -23.46
N ALA A 336 -5.85 20.31 -22.58
CA ALA A 336 -7.14 19.66 -22.37
C ALA A 336 -8.06 19.86 -23.58
N THR A 337 -8.10 21.07 -24.14
CA THR A 337 -8.81 21.39 -25.40
C THR A 337 -8.28 20.54 -26.55
N ASP A 338 -6.95 20.49 -26.74
CA ASP A 338 -6.29 19.66 -27.75
C ASP A 338 -6.69 18.19 -27.60
N LEU A 339 -6.56 17.65 -26.39
CA LEU A 339 -6.87 16.25 -26.10
C LEU A 339 -8.37 15.92 -26.27
N LEU A 340 -9.26 16.80 -25.83
CA LEU A 340 -10.72 16.64 -25.97
C LEU A 340 -11.12 16.62 -27.44
N LEU A 341 -10.59 17.55 -28.25
CA LEU A 341 -10.85 17.59 -29.68
C LEU A 341 -10.27 16.38 -30.40
N ASP A 342 -9.07 15.93 -30.05
CA ASP A 342 -8.44 14.78 -30.69
C ASP A 342 -9.19 13.48 -30.37
N CYS A 343 -9.67 13.31 -29.12
CA CYS A 343 -10.56 12.21 -28.74
C CYS A 343 -11.92 12.26 -29.45
N ALA A 344 -12.51 13.45 -29.63
CA ALA A 344 -13.79 13.60 -30.33
C ALA A 344 -13.67 13.43 -31.86
N ALA A 345 -12.53 13.82 -32.43
CA ALA A 345 -12.21 13.68 -33.85
C ALA A 345 -11.84 12.24 -34.24
N SER A 346 -11.17 11.51 -33.35
CA SER A 346 -10.66 10.15 -33.58
C SER A 346 -11.73 9.07 -33.44
N ASN A 347 -11.53 7.92 -34.08
CA ASN A 347 -12.44 6.75 -34.02
C ASN A 347 -12.50 6.05 -32.64
N CYS A 348 -12.02 6.71 -31.57
CA CYS A 348 -12.02 6.20 -30.20
C CYS A 348 -13.42 6.07 -29.59
N LEU A 349 -14.39 6.86 -30.07
CA LEU A 349 -15.78 6.89 -29.61
C LEU A 349 -16.71 6.52 -30.77
N SER A 350 -17.84 5.83 -30.50
CA SER A 350 -18.85 5.57 -31.53
C SER A 350 -19.60 6.85 -31.90
N ASP A 351 -20.10 6.96 -33.14
CA ASP A 351 -20.83 8.17 -33.56
C ASP A 351 -22.13 8.35 -32.76
N VAL A 352 -22.75 7.26 -32.29
CA VAL A 352 -23.94 7.30 -31.42
C VAL A 352 -23.60 7.92 -30.07
N ASP A 353 -22.49 7.49 -29.46
CA ASP A 353 -22.04 8.01 -28.17
C ASP A 353 -21.59 9.47 -28.28
N LEU A 354 -20.93 9.83 -29.40
CA LEU A 354 -20.49 11.19 -29.66
C LEU A 354 -21.68 12.16 -29.78
N ASN A 355 -22.72 11.77 -30.52
CA ASN A 355 -23.95 12.54 -30.65
C ASN A 355 -24.67 12.72 -29.29
N ALA A 356 -24.62 11.72 -28.42
CA ALA A 356 -25.26 11.79 -27.10
C ALA A 356 -24.62 12.80 -26.14
N VAL A 357 -23.30 13.02 -26.25
CA VAL A 357 -22.53 13.92 -25.36
C VAL A 357 -22.10 15.22 -26.03
N GLN A 358 -22.62 15.49 -27.22
CA GLN A 358 -22.15 16.57 -28.07
C GLN A 358 -22.32 17.96 -27.44
N ALA A 359 -23.46 18.21 -26.79
CA ALA A 359 -23.71 19.47 -26.09
C ALA A 359 -22.73 19.67 -24.93
N ASP A 360 -22.39 18.59 -24.21
CA ASP A 360 -21.46 18.62 -23.08
C ASP A 360 -20.01 18.89 -23.51
N VAL A 361 -19.67 18.60 -24.77
CA VAL A 361 -18.34 18.85 -25.34
C VAL A 361 -18.25 20.24 -25.97
N GLN A 362 -19.27 20.65 -26.73
CA GLN A 362 -19.24 21.92 -27.46
C GLN A 362 -19.32 23.14 -26.55
N LYS A 363 -20.07 23.06 -25.45
CA LYS A 363 -20.22 24.19 -24.53
C LYS A 363 -18.87 24.58 -23.87
N PRO A 364 -18.10 23.67 -23.24
CA PRO A 364 -16.77 24.00 -22.71
C PRO A 364 -15.81 24.54 -23.78
N LEU A 365 -15.83 23.96 -24.99
CA LEU A 365 -15.01 24.45 -26.10
C LEU A 365 -15.37 25.88 -26.49
N ARG A 366 -16.67 26.19 -26.60
CA ARG A 366 -17.16 27.54 -26.88
C ARG A 366 -16.69 28.51 -25.81
N ASP A 367 -16.88 28.18 -24.54
CA ASP A 367 -16.51 29.03 -23.42
C ASP A 367 -14.99 29.30 -23.41
N PHE A 368 -14.17 28.26 -23.61
CA PHE A 368 -12.72 28.35 -23.78
C PHE A 368 -12.32 29.35 -24.87
N PHE A 369 -12.84 29.16 -26.10
CA PHE A 369 -12.45 29.96 -27.25
C PHE A 369 -13.04 31.37 -27.22
N CYS A 370 -14.19 31.58 -26.57
CA CYS A 370 -14.77 32.92 -26.38
C CYS A 370 -13.91 33.78 -25.44
N LEU A 371 -13.32 33.15 -24.42
CA LEU A 371 -12.43 33.79 -23.45
C LEU A 371 -10.97 33.81 -23.91
N TRP A 372 -10.67 33.31 -25.12
CA TRP A 372 -9.31 33.22 -25.63
C TRP A 372 -8.72 34.61 -25.92
N GLU A 373 -7.76 35.01 -25.08
CA GLU A 373 -6.90 36.16 -25.34
C GLU A 373 -5.67 35.72 -26.15
N MET A 374 -5.27 36.51 -27.14
CA MET A 374 -4.09 36.21 -27.95
C MET A 374 -2.82 36.24 -27.07
N VAL A 375 -2.27 35.07 -26.76
CA VAL A 375 -1.03 34.91 -25.96
C VAL A 375 0.19 34.81 -26.90
N PRO A 376 1.33 35.43 -26.57
CA PRO A 376 2.58 35.26 -27.32
C PRO A 376 2.99 33.79 -27.44
N LEU A 377 3.45 33.34 -28.61
CA LEU A 377 3.91 31.95 -28.84
C LEU A 377 5.14 31.55 -28.00
N VAL A 378 5.79 32.51 -27.33
CA VAL A 378 6.87 32.22 -26.37
C VAL A 378 6.34 31.42 -25.17
N ASP A 379 5.08 31.63 -24.80
CA ASP A 379 4.45 30.97 -23.65
C ASP A 379 3.78 29.64 -24.03
N HIS A 380 3.48 29.43 -25.31
CA HIS A 380 2.79 28.24 -25.80
C HIS A 380 3.37 27.73 -27.12
N PRO A 381 3.78 26.45 -27.21
CA PRO A 381 4.36 25.92 -28.41
C PRO A 381 3.33 25.83 -29.55
N SER A 382 3.70 26.42 -30.68
CA SER A 382 2.90 26.49 -31.92
C SER A 382 2.33 25.14 -32.39
N TYR A 383 2.95 24.02 -32.02
CA TYR A 383 2.44 22.69 -32.36
C TYR A 383 1.10 22.35 -31.71
N VAL A 384 0.84 22.78 -30.45
CA VAL A 384 -0.43 22.48 -29.78
C VAL A 384 -1.57 23.29 -30.40
N LEU A 385 -1.31 24.57 -30.70
CA LEU A 385 -2.28 25.44 -31.35
C LEU A 385 -2.69 24.88 -32.73
N LEU A 386 -1.71 24.45 -33.53
CA LEU A 386 -1.97 23.82 -34.83
C LEU A 386 -2.65 22.45 -34.67
N GLY A 387 -2.33 21.70 -33.62
CA GLY A 387 -3.00 20.45 -33.23
C GLY A 387 -4.49 20.67 -33.01
N ILE A 388 -4.85 21.60 -32.12
CA ILE A 388 -6.22 22.03 -31.83
C ILE A 388 -6.98 22.34 -33.11
N GLY A 389 -6.40 23.15 -33.99
CA GLY A 389 -7.05 23.50 -35.25
C GLY A 389 -7.29 22.29 -36.15
N THR A 390 -6.28 21.43 -36.29
CA THR A 390 -6.36 20.23 -37.13
C THR A 390 -7.41 19.25 -36.59
N SER A 391 -7.39 18.98 -35.28
CA SER A 391 -8.36 18.11 -34.62
C SER A 391 -9.76 18.72 -34.66
N PHE A 392 -9.91 20.05 -34.59
CA PHE A 392 -11.21 20.71 -34.80
C PHE A 392 -11.74 20.53 -36.23
N VAL A 393 -10.92 20.71 -37.26
CA VAL A 393 -11.33 20.47 -38.65
C VAL A 393 -11.80 19.02 -38.83
N GLN A 394 -11.09 18.05 -38.24
CA GLN A 394 -11.50 16.64 -38.28
C GLN A 394 -12.80 16.40 -37.51
N PHE A 395 -12.94 16.98 -36.31
CA PHE A 395 -14.16 16.93 -35.51
C PHE A 395 -15.36 17.51 -36.26
N ALA A 396 -15.21 18.66 -36.93
CA ALA A 396 -16.27 19.31 -37.69
C ALA A 396 -16.65 18.53 -38.95
N ARG A 397 -15.68 17.89 -39.62
CA ARG A 397 -15.93 16.99 -40.76
C ARG A 397 -16.64 15.70 -40.33
N ARG A 398 -16.34 15.19 -39.14
CA ARG A 398 -16.99 14.00 -38.58
C ARG A 398 -18.42 14.28 -38.13
N ASN A 399 -18.67 15.45 -37.55
CA ASN A 399 -19.97 15.85 -36.99
C ASN A 399 -20.70 16.85 -37.89
N THR A 400 -20.78 16.56 -39.20
CA THR A 400 -21.45 17.44 -40.15
C THR A 400 -22.92 17.67 -39.77
N GLY A 401 -23.31 18.94 -39.62
CA GLY A 401 -24.67 19.37 -39.27
C GLY A 401 -24.97 19.47 -37.77
N HIS A 402 -24.00 19.14 -36.90
CA HIS A 402 -24.21 19.17 -35.46
C HIS A 402 -23.23 20.07 -34.69
N VAL A 403 -22.22 20.64 -35.37
CA VAL A 403 -21.34 21.66 -34.77
C VAL A 403 -22.02 23.03 -34.83
N GLU A 404 -22.09 23.72 -33.70
CA GLU A 404 -22.67 25.05 -33.64
C GLU A 404 -21.86 26.06 -34.47
N ILE A 405 -22.53 26.81 -35.35
CA ILE A 405 -21.87 27.80 -36.22
C ILE A 405 -21.06 28.82 -35.42
N GLY A 406 -21.61 29.30 -34.30
CA GLY A 406 -20.92 30.25 -33.45
C GLY A 406 -19.58 29.72 -32.89
N LEU A 407 -19.41 28.40 -32.73
CA LEU A 407 -18.13 27.83 -32.34
C LEU A 407 -17.12 27.88 -33.49
N ILE A 408 -17.56 27.57 -34.72
CA ILE A 408 -16.75 27.65 -35.94
C ILE A 408 -16.27 29.09 -36.16
N GLU A 409 -17.17 30.08 -36.04
CA GLU A 409 -16.84 31.50 -36.19
C GLU A 409 -15.77 31.97 -35.20
N VAL A 410 -15.90 31.60 -33.92
CA VAL A 410 -14.94 31.99 -32.89
C VAL A 410 -13.56 31.40 -33.17
N ILE A 411 -13.49 30.15 -33.64
CA ILE A 411 -12.24 29.47 -33.98
C ILE A 411 -11.60 30.09 -35.23
N VAL A 412 -12.38 30.35 -36.29
CA VAL A 412 -11.91 31.06 -37.50
C VAL A 412 -11.33 32.42 -37.13
N ARG A 413 -12.04 33.19 -36.28
CA ARG A 413 -11.59 34.50 -35.78
C ARG A 413 -10.27 34.38 -35.03
N MET A 414 -10.15 33.40 -34.14
CA MET A 414 -8.92 33.14 -33.37
C MET A 414 -7.73 32.84 -34.29
N PHE A 415 -7.84 31.86 -35.19
CA PHE A 415 -6.74 31.50 -36.09
C PHE A 415 -6.42 32.60 -37.10
N SER A 416 -7.40 33.37 -37.56
CA SER A 416 -7.19 34.51 -38.46
C SER A 416 -6.35 35.59 -37.78
N ALA A 417 -6.63 35.85 -36.50
CA ALA A 417 -5.85 36.78 -35.72
C ALA A 417 -4.38 36.32 -35.61
N TYR A 418 -4.12 35.03 -35.39
CA TYR A 418 -2.75 34.47 -35.44
C TYR A 418 -2.10 34.53 -36.83
N GLY A 419 -2.88 34.39 -37.91
CA GLY A 419 -2.38 34.49 -39.28
C GLY A 419 -1.90 35.90 -39.64
N THR A 420 -2.58 36.93 -39.09
CA THR A 420 -2.21 38.34 -39.31
C THR A 420 -1.11 38.84 -38.38
N ALA A 421 -0.92 38.20 -37.23
CA ALA A 421 0.08 38.60 -36.25
C ALA A 421 1.48 38.10 -36.65
N ASN A 422 2.51 38.95 -36.47
CA ASN A 422 3.92 38.62 -36.72
C ASN A 422 4.51 37.69 -35.63
N VAL A 423 3.76 36.69 -35.17
CA VAL A 423 4.16 35.81 -34.07
C VAL A 423 5.08 34.67 -34.54
N PHE A 424 5.08 34.37 -35.85
CA PHE A 424 5.91 33.33 -36.49
C PHE A 424 7.16 33.96 -37.16
N SER A 425 8.09 34.48 -36.35
CA SER A 425 9.28 35.21 -36.83
C SER A 425 10.50 34.33 -37.16
N ASN A 426 10.58 33.10 -36.63
CA ASN A 426 11.75 32.22 -36.79
C ASN A 426 11.63 31.22 -37.95
N GLU A 427 12.75 30.69 -38.44
CA GLU A 427 12.76 29.75 -39.59
C GLU A 427 11.97 28.45 -39.31
N ALA A 428 12.02 27.93 -38.08
CA ALA A 428 11.21 26.78 -37.63
C ALA A 428 9.70 27.09 -37.62
N GLU A 429 9.32 28.37 -37.60
CA GLU A 429 7.94 28.85 -37.56
C GLU A 429 7.38 29.11 -38.97
N ARG A 430 8.20 29.12 -40.03
CA ARG A 430 7.71 29.19 -41.42
C ARG A 430 6.85 27.98 -41.79
N GLN A 431 7.28 26.77 -41.41
CA GLN A 431 6.50 25.56 -41.65
C GLN A 431 5.19 25.56 -40.83
N ALA A 432 5.22 26.13 -39.62
CA ALA A 432 4.02 26.32 -38.81
C ALA A 432 3.05 27.33 -39.45
N LYS A 433 3.57 28.40 -40.04
CA LYS A 433 2.80 29.41 -40.77
C LYS A 433 2.13 28.83 -42.02
N GLU A 434 2.83 28.00 -42.80
CA GLU A 434 2.23 27.30 -43.94
C GLU A 434 1.08 26.38 -43.51
N LYS A 435 1.28 25.61 -42.43
CA LYS A 435 0.22 24.77 -41.85
C LYS A 435 -0.98 25.61 -41.38
N LEU A 436 -0.72 26.77 -40.77
CA LEU A 436 -1.76 27.70 -40.34
C LEU A 436 -2.59 28.23 -41.52
N VAL A 437 -1.95 28.59 -42.64
CA VAL A 437 -2.66 29.06 -43.84
C VAL A 437 -3.55 27.97 -44.41
N ASN A 438 -3.06 26.74 -44.51
CA ASN A 438 -3.87 25.61 -44.98
C ASN A 438 -5.04 25.32 -44.03
N LEU A 439 -4.79 25.39 -42.72
CA LEU A 439 -5.81 25.22 -41.70
C LEU A 439 -6.92 26.29 -41.83
N LEU A 440 -6.56 27.55 -42.06
CA LEU A 440 -7.52 28.64 -42.27
C LEU A 440 -8.39 28.39 -43.50
N LEU A 441 -7.81 27.94 -44.61
CA LEU A 441 -8.57 27.57 -45.80
C LEU A 441 -9.57 26.43 -45.52
N ASP A 442 -9.16 25.42 -44.76
CA ASP A 442 -10.04 24.32 -44.35
C ASP A 442 -11.18 24.80 -43.44
N LEU A 443 -10.88 25.69 -42.49
CA LEU A 443 -11.88 26.27 -41.57
C LEU A 443 -12.88 27.17 -42.31
N ASP A 444 -12.41 28.01 -43.23
CA ASP A 444 -13.25 28.87 -44.07
C ASP A 444 -14.15 28.02 -44.99
N ALA A 445 -13.64 26.92 -45.53
CA ALA A 445 -14.43 25.98 -46.33
C ALA A 445 -15.56 25.34 -45.50
N ILE A 446 -15.27 24.96 -44.25
CA ILE A 446 -16.27 24.44 -43.31
C ILE A 446 -17.31 25.51 -42.98
N LEU A 447 -16.88 26.73 -42.62
CA LEU A 447 -17.79 27.83 -42.29
C LEU A 447 -18.74 28.14 -43.46
N ASN A 448 -18.21 28.26 -44.67
CA ASN A 448 -19.02 28.49 -45.88
C ASN A 448 -20.02 27.37 -46.13
N TRP A 449 -19.63 26.11 -45.91
CA TRP A 449 -20.54 24.97 -46.05
C TRP A 449 -21.71 25.04 -45.06
N TYR A 450 -21.45 25.37 -43.79
CA TYR A 450 -22.51 25.51 -42.78
C TYR A 450 -23.43 26.70 -43.07
N MET A 451 -22.88 27.85 -43.49
CA MET A 451 -23.67 29.02 -43.88
C MET A 451 -24.60 28.75 -45.07
N LEU A 452 -24.17 27.91 -46.01
CA LEU A 452 -24.99 27.48 -47.14
C LEU A 452 -26.06 26.45 -46.74
N ALA A 453 -25.78 25.61 -45.74
CA ALA A 453 -26.71 24.59 -45.25
C ALA A 453 -27.85 25.15 -44.40
N GLU A 454 -27.66 26.29 -43.72
CA GLU A 454 -28.70 26.98 -42.94
C GLU A 454 -29.64 27.87 -43.78
N LEU A 455 -29.35 28.07 -45.07
CA LEU A 455 -30.30 28.74 -45.96
C LEU A 455 -31.54 27.84 -46.08
N PRO A 456 -32.75 28.35 -45.78
CA PRO A 456 -33.97 27.58 -45.96
C PRO A 456 -34.03 27.13 -47.43
N GLY A 457 -34.14 25.82 -47.64
CA GLY A 457 -34.36 25.25 -48.97
C GLY A 457 -35.58 25.92 -49.64
N PRO A 458 -35.59 26.01 -50.98
CA PRO A 458 -36.61 26.73 -51.73
C PRO A 458 -38.04 26.30 -51.42
#